data_AF-D4NY36-F1
#
_entry.id   AF-D4NY36-F1
#
_cell.length_a   1.000
_cell.length_b   1.000
_cell.length_c   1.000
_cell.angle_alpha   90.00
_cell.angle_beta   90.00
_cell.angle_gamma   90.00
#
_symmetry.space_group_name_H-M   'P 1'
#
loop_
_entity.id
_entity.type
_entity.pdbx_description
1 polymer ?
#
loop_
_entity_poly.entity_id
_entity_poly.type
_entity_poly.pdbx_seq_one_letter_code
_entity_poly.pdbx_strand_id
1 'polypeptide(L)'
;MENIHERVFIVKLLTDKNNSNRVCGAVGFSVREHKTYVFKCKAMIIACGGVVNVFRPRSVGEGQGRAWYPVWNAGSTYAMPAEIGAKMVLMENRFVPARFKDGYGPVGAWFLFFKAQATNAYGEDYMARNWDRVKKEYPGYADSPGTCLRNHAAIIEMREGRGPIMMHTDKAMAKLAETLSKKELKHLEAEAWEDFLDMC
;
A
#
# COMPACT_ATOMS: atom_id res chain seq x y z
N MET A 1 10.10 31.06 0.20
CA MET A 1 8.94 30.36 0.79
C MET A 1 7.60 31.08 0.59
N GLU A 2 7.53 32.20 -0.15
CA GLU A 2 6.31 33.03 -0.22
C GLU A 2 5.08 32.38 -0.86
N ASN A 3 5.26 31.33 -1.68
CA ASN A 3 4.16 30.64 -2.39
C ASN A 3 3.81 29.28 -1.78
N ILE A 4 4.23 29.02 -0.54
CA ILE A 4 3.98 27.74 0.15
C ILE A 4 3.07 28.00 1.34
N HIS A 5 1.90 27.36 1.32
CA HIS A 5 0.95 27.40 2.42
C HIS A 5 0.90 26.04 3.12
N GLU A 6 1.61 25.90 4.23
CA GLU A 6 1.55 24.71 5.07
C GLU A 6 0.38 24.78 6.07
N ARG A 7 -0.02 23.63 6.60
CA ARG A 7 -1.10 23.51 7.61
C ARG A 7 -2.43 24.12 7.14
N VAL A 8 -2.68 24.12 5.84
CA VAL A 8 -3.96 24.47 5.21
C VAL A 8 -4.55 23.20 4.60
N PHE A 9 -5.72 22.79 5.06
CA PHE A 9 -6.43 21.63 4.51
C PHE A 9 -7.46 22.10 3.48
N ILE A 10 -7.35 21.61 2.25
CA ILE A 10 -8.29 21.90 1.16
C ILE A 10 -9.48 20.95 1.27
N VAL A 11 -10.70 21.49 1.22
CA VAL A 11 -11.94 20.73 1.42
C VAL A 11 -12.80 20.62 0.17
N LYS A 12 -12.75 21.60 -0.73
CA LYS A 12 -13.66 21.65 -1.88
C LYS A 12 -13.07 22.43 -3.04
N LEU A 13 -13.32 21.94 -4.25
CA LEU A 13 -13.00 22.64 -5.49
C LEU A 13 -14.13 23.61 -5.89
N LEU A 14 -13.77 24.70 -6.54
CA LEU A 14 -14.69 25.68 -7.08
C LEU A 14 -14.69 25.58 -8.61
N THR A 15 -15.88 25.64 -9.20
CA THR A 15 -16.08 25.70 -10.65
C THR A 15 -16.40 27.12 -11.11
N ASP A 16 -16.12 27.45 -12.37
CA ASP A 16 -16.43 28.75 -12.94
C ASP A 16 -17.94 28.99 -12.95
N LYS A 17 -18.37 30.22 -12.60
CA LYS A 17 -19.78 30.59 -12.55
C LYS A 17 -20.49 30.42 -13.91
N ASN A 18 -19.77 30.62 -15.00
CA ASN A 18 -20.29 30.58 -16.36
C ASN A 18 -19.99 29.25 -17.05
N ASN A 19 -19.17 28.39 -16.45
CA ASN A 19 -18.84 27.06 -16.98
C ASN A 19 -18.57 26.07 -15.83
N SER A 20 -19.58 25.29 -15.47
CA SER A 20 -19.50 24.28 -14.40
C SER A 20 -18.46 23.19 -14.67
N ASN A 21 -18.04 22.98 -15.92
CA ASN A 21 -17.01 22.01 -16.31
C ASN A 21 -15.58 22.58 -16.25
N ARG A 22 -15.39 23.80 -15.72
CA ARG A 22 -14.09 24.45 -15.59
C ARG A 22 -13.79 24.73 -14.12
N VAL A 23 -12.68 24.19 -13.60
CA VAL A 23 -12.18 24.55 -12.26
C VAL A 23 -11.68 26.01 -12.25
N CYS A 24 -12.00 26.75 -11.19
CA CYS A 24 -11.58 28.16 -11.02
C CYS A 24 -10.90 28.43 -9.67
N GLY A 25 -10.86 27.45 -8.77
CA GLY A 25 -10.31 27.64 -7.44
C GLY A 25 -10.55 26.48 -6.49
N ALA A 26 -10.18 26.68 -5.23
CA ALA A 26 -10.44 25.76 -4.13
C ALA A 26 -10.64 26.54 -2.82
N VAL A 27 -11.33 25.92 -1.87
CA VAL A 27 -11.48 26.42 -0.51
C VAL A 27 -10.88 25.47 0.49
N GLY A 28 -10.32 26.03 1.55
CA GLY A 28 -9.71 25.29 2.65
C GLY A 28 -9.66 26.12 3.92
N PHE A 29 -9.09 25.55 4.97
CA PHE A 29 -8.93 26.25 6.26
C PHE A 29 -7.59 25.89 6.92
N SER A 30 -7.09 26.80 7.74
CA SER A 30 -5.91 26.55 8.56
C SER A 30 -6.24 25.59 9.69
N VAL A 31 -5.36 24.60 9.93
CA VAL A 31 -5.44 23.72 11.11
C VAL A 31 -4.64 24.28 12.30
N ARG A 32 -4.31 25.57 12.27
CA ARG A 32 -3.57 26.30 13.32
C ARG A 32 -4.25 27.59 13.76
N GLU A 33 -5.10 28.17 12.91
CA GLU A 33 -5.74 29.45 13.12
C GLU A 33 -7.18 29.43 12.60
N HIS A 34 -8.03 30.32 13.11
CA HIS A 34 -9.42 30.48 12.63
C HIS A 34 -9.45 31.26 11.30
N LYS A 35 -8.87 30.66 10.26
CA LYS A 35 -8.68 31.31 8.96
C LYS A 35 -9.13 30.41 7.82
N THR A 36 -10.08 30.92 7.04
CA THR A 36 -10.51 30.31 5.78
C THR A 36 -9.68 30.84 4.62
N TYR A 37 -9.34 29.94 3.69
CA TYR A 37 -8.62 30.26 2.47
C TYR A 37 -9.55 30.06 1.27
N VAL A 38 -9.53 31.03 0.36
CA VAL A 38 -10.17 30.93 -0.96
C VAL A 38 -9.08 31.17 -1.99
N PHE A 39 -8.66 30.09 -2.65
CA PHE A 39 -7.69 30.14 -3.73
C PHE A 39 -8.42 30.30 -5.06
N LYS A 40 -8.05 31.32 -5.84
CA LYS A 40 -8.48 31.48 -7.23
C LYS A 40 -7.32 31.10 -8.13
N CYS A 41 -7.56 30.25 -9.12
CA CYS A 41 -6.53 29.77 -10.03
C CYS A 41 -7.08 29.53 -11.43
N LYS A 42 -6.21 29.62 -12.43
CA LYS A 42 -6.55 29.30 -13.84
C LYS A 42 -6.40 27.81 -14.16
N ALA A 43 -5.53 27.13 -13.41
CA ALA A 43 -5.24 25.70 -13.49
C ALA A 43 -4.83 25.21 -12.10
N MET A 44 -5.04 23.93 -11.81
CA MET A 44 -4.76 23.30 -10.52
C MET A 44 -4.31 21.86 -10.73
N ILE A 45 -3.38 21.40 -9.89
CA ILE A 45 -3.00 20.00 -9.77
C ILE A 45 -3.50 19.49 -8.42
N ILE A 46 -4.07 18.30 -8.40
CA ILE A 46 -4.55 17.64 -7.18
C ILE A 46 -3.69 16.41 -6.95
N ALA A 47 -2.87 16.48 -5.90
CA ALA A 47 -1.86 15.48 -5.57
C ALA A 47 -1.89 15.18 -4.06
N CYS A 48 -3.05 14.81 -3.52
CA CYS A 48 -3.29 14.62 -2.09
C CYS A 48 -3.16 13.15 -1.64
N GLY A 49 -2.40 12.33 -2.38
CA GLY A 49 -2.22 10.91 -2.09
C GLY A 49 -3.45 10.04 -2.42
N GLY A 50 -3.46 8.81 -1.88
CA GLY A 50 -4.54 7.84 -2.10
C GLY A 50 -5.60 7.85 -0.99
N VAL A 51 -6.11 6.68 -0.65
CA VAL A 51 -7.08 6.50 0.43
C VAL A 51 -6.78 5.26 1.27
N VAL A 52 -6.87 5.40 2.59
CA VAL A 52 -6.75 4.32 3.58
C VAL A 52 -7.87 4.42 4.62
N ASN A 53 -7.93 3.49 5.56
CA ASN A 53 -8.93 3.44 6.64
C ASN A 53 -10.41 3.43 6.20
N VAL A 54 -10.69 3.27 4.90
CA VAL A 54 -12.04 3.01 4.35
C VAL A 54 -12.52 1.58 4.60
N PHE A 55 -11.61 0.66 4.93
CA PHE A 55 -11.91 -0.68 5.43
C PHE A 55 -11.39 -0.81 6.86
N ARG A 56 -12.08 -1.58 7.71
CA ARG A 56 -11.63 -1.86 9.07
C ARG A 56 -10.28 -2.61 9.04
N PRO A 57 -9.22 -2.09 9.70
CA PRO A 57 -7.92 -2.76 9.76
C PRO A 57 -7.94 -4.00 10.67
N ARG A 58 -6.86 -4.78 10.68
CA ARG A 58 -6.75 -5.99 11.52
C ARG A 58 -6.59 -5.67 13.02
N SER A 59 -5.99 -4.53 13.35
CA SER A 59 -5.86 -4.02 14.71
C SER A 59 -6.75 -2.78 14.87
N VAL A 60 -7.67 -2.81 15.84
CA VAL A 60 -8.72 -1.77 16.00
C VAL A 60 -8.57 -0.86 17.23
N GLY A 61 -7.57 -1.15 18.08
CA GLY A 61 -7.16 -0.25 19.17
C GLY A 61 -6.08 0.72 18.70
N GLU A 62 -5.03 0.92 19.49
CA GLU A 62 -3.88 1.78 19.14
C GLU A 62 -3.25 1.40 17.77
N GLY A 63 -3.29 0.11 17.42
CA GLY A 63 -2.81 -0.38 16.14
C GLY A 63 -3.61 0.09 14.91
N GLN A 64 -4.73 0.79 15.06
CA GLN A 64 -5.47 1.38 13.93
C GLN A 64 -4.64 2.39 13.16
N GLY A 65 -3.68 3.06 13.82
CA GLY A 65 -2.72 3.95 13.17
C GLY A 65 -1.71 3.24 12.27
N ARG A 66 -1.60 1.91 12.36
CA ARG A 66 -0.62 1.08 11.64
C ARG A 66 -1.21 0.55 10.34
N ALA A 67 -1.53 1.43 9.39
CA ALA A 67 -1.82 1.01 8.02
C ALA A 67 -0.51 0.80 7.24
N TRP A 68 -0.50 -0.08 6.23
CA TRP A 68 0.65 -0.22 5.33
C TRP A 68 0.90 1.03 4.48
N TYR A 69 -0.18 1.71 4.09
CA TYR A 69 -0.12 2.96 3.33
C TYR A 69 -0.39 4.15 4.28
N PRO A 70 0.11 5.36 4.00
CA PRO A 70 0.13 6.44 4.99
C PRO A 70 -1.25 6.77 5.57
N VAL A 71 -1.36 6.72 6.89
CA VAL A 71 -2.64 6.79 7.62
C VAL A 71 -3.43 8.09 7.41
N TRP A 72 -2.74 9.17 7.03
CA TRP A 72 -3.32 10.48 6.76
C TRP A 72 -3.98 10.59 5.37
N ASN A 73 -3.88 9.57 4.52
CA ASN A 73 -4.50 9.58 3.18
C ASN A 73 -6.01 9.34 3.27
N ALA A 74 -6.79 10.42 3.22
CA ALA A 74 -8.25 10.39 3.38
C ALA A 74 -9.05 10.30 2.06
N GLY A 75 -8.38 10.14 0.91
CA GLY A 75 -9.06 10.09 -0.39
C GLY A 75 -9.45 11.45 -0.97
N SER A 76 -8.85 12.55 -0.49
CA SER A 76 -9.12 13.91 -1.00
C SER A 76 -8.86 14.05 -2.51
N THR A 77 -7.88 13.31 -3.05
CA THR A 77 -7.60 13.27 -4.49
C THR A 77 -8.77 12.72 -5.32
N TYR A 78 -9.60 11.87 -4.73
CA TYR A 78 -10.72 11.23 -5.43
C TYR A 78 -12.03 11.97 -5.20
N ALA A 79 -12.32 12.30 -3.93
CA ALA A 79 -13.60 12.90 -3.55
C ALA A 79 -13.80 14.28 -4.20
N MET A 80 -12.83 15.20 -4.06
CA MET A 80 -13.05 16.58 -4.53
C MET A 80 -13.23 16.70 -6.05
N PRO A 81 -12.46 15.99 -6.90
CA PRO A 81 -12.73 15.98 -8.35
C PRO A 81 -14.06 15.32 -8.71
N ALA A 82 -14.39 14.18 -8.07
CA ALA A 82 -15.63 13.47 -8.34
C ALA A 82 -16.86 14.35 -8.03
N GLU A 83 -16.81 15.13 -6.95
CA GLU A 83 -17.87 16.07 -6.56
C GLU A 83 -18.13 17.19 -7.60
N ILE A 84 -17.13 17.55 -8.41
CA ILE A 84 -17.29 18.53 -9.48
C ILE A 84 -17.49 17.88 -10.87
N GLY A 85 -17.75 16.57 -10.90
CA GLY A 85 -18.07 15.84 -12.14
C GLY A 85 -16.85 15.35 -12.92
N ALA A 86 -15.65 15.32 -12.33
CA ALA A 86 -14.49 14.72 -12.98
C ALA A 86 -14.73 13.21 -13.21
N LYS A 87 -14.36 12.73 -14.40
CA LYS A 87 -14.47 11.30 -14.73
C LYS A 87 -13.47 10.48 -13.91
N MET A 88 -13.99 9.52 -13.15
CA MET A 88 -13.20 8.54 -12.43
C MET A 88 -13.06 7.25 -13.26
N VAL A 89 -11.94 6.54 -13.10
CA VAL A 89 -11.65 5.30 -13.82
C VAL A 89 -11.05 4.27 -12.86
N LEU A 90 -11.41 3.00 -13.03
CA LEU A 90 -10.89 1.86 -12.26
C LEU A 90 -11.03 2.01 -10.74
N MET A 91 -12.12 2.65 -10.26
CA MET A 91 -12.37 2.85 -8.83
C MET A 91 -12.66 1.55 -8.07
N GLU A 92 -12.99 0.47 -8.78
CA GLU A 92 -13.13 -0.87 -8.24
C GLU A 92 -11.79 -1.54 -7.89
N ASN A 93 -10.69 -1.07 -8.50
CA ASN A 93 -9.36 -1.60 -8.26
C ASN A 93 -8.89 -1.23 -6.85
N ARG A 94 -8.41 -2.22 -6.11
CA ARG A 94 -7.87 -2.06 -4.76
C ARG A 94 -6.57 -2.80 -4.61
N PHE A 95 -5.68 -2.26 -3.79
CA PHE A 95 -4.42 -2.91 -3.45
C PHE A 95 -4.47 -3.47 -2.02
N VAL A 96 -4.30 -4.78 -1.89
CA VAL A 96 -4.24 -5.47 -0.59
C VAL A 96 -2.83 -6.05 -0.45
N PRO A 97 -1.92 -5.40 0.30
CA PRO A 97 -0.54 -5.87 0.41
C PRO A 97 -0.44 -7.07 1.36
N ALA A 98 0.24 -8.14 0.93
CA ALA A 98 0.73 -9.19 1.82
C ALA A 98 2.08 -8.76 2.41
N ARG A 99 2.15 -8.66 3.74
CA ARG A 99 3.29 -8.09 4.49
C ARG A 99 3.51 -8.87 5.78
N PHE A 100 4.59 -8.56 6.50
CA PHE A 100 4.75 -9.05 7.87
C PHE A 100 3.54 -8.69 8.73
N LYS A 101 3.08 -9.65 9.53
CA LYS A 101 1.86 -9.55 10.32
C LYS A 101 1.93 -8.36 11.28
N ASP A 102 0.82 -7.65 11.41
CA ASP A 102 0.57 -6.49 12.29
C ASP A 102 1.38 -5.23 11.97
N GLY A 103 2.72 -5.32 11.89
CA GLY A 103 3.58 -4.17 11.57
C GLY A 103 3.54 -3.76 10.11
N TYR A 104 3.10 -4.65 9.21
CA TYR A 104 3.04 -4.46 7.75
C TYR A 104 4.38 -4.12 7.10
N GLY A 105 5.49 -4.59 7.68
CA GLY A 105 6.82 -4.40 7.13
C GLY A 105 7.01 -5.02 5.74
N PRO A 106 7.94 -4.48 4.94
CA PRO A 106 8.19 -4.91 3.57
C PRO A 106 8.64 -6.37 3.49
N VAL A 107 8.27 -7.00 2.37
CA VAL A 107 8.64 -8.40 2.06
C VAL A 107 9.43 -8.50 0.75
N GLY A 108 9.58 -7.38 0.04
CA GLY A 108 10.18 -7.34 -1.29
C GLY A 108 11.64 -7.78 -1.25
N ALA A 109 12.43 -7.21 -0.33
CA ALA A 109 13.82 -7.59 -0.18
C ALA A 109 13.96 -9.06 0.22
N TRP A 110 13.16 -9.52 1.19
CA TRP A 110 13.15 -10.91 1.64
C TRP A 110 12.89 -11.92 0.53
N PHE A 111 11.90 -11.69 -0.31
CA PHE A 111 11.63 -12.59 -1.44
C PHE A 111 12.67 -12.46 -2.56
N LEU A 112 13.03 -11.23 -2.95
CA LEU A 112 13.81 -10.98 -4.17
C LEU A 112 15.32 -11.10 -3.95
N PHE A 113 15.85 -10.55 -2.86
CA PHE A 113 17.28 -10.55 -2.55
C PHE A 113 17.66 -11.75 -1.69
N PHE A 114 16.98 -11.95 -0.56
CA PHE A 114 17.33 -13.01 0.39
C PHE A 114 16.81 -14.40 -0.01
N LYS A 115 15.96 -14.48 -1.05
CA LYS A 115 15.33 -15.72 -1.54
C LYS A 115 14.57 -16.47 -0.44
N ALA A 116 14.00 -15.73 0.52
CA ALA A 116 13.18 -16.30 1.57
C ALA A 116 11.95 -16.98 0.98
N GLN A 117 11.63 -18.16 1.50
CA GLN A 117 10.41 -18.89 1.15
C GLN A 117 9.30 -18.60 2.14
N ALA A 118 8.07 -18.58 1.66
CA ALA A 118 6.88 -18.48 2.49
C ALA A 118 6.07 -19.77 2.38
N THR A 119 5.75 -20.39 3.52
CA THR A 119 5.02 -21.67 3.57
C THR A 119 3.77 -21.54 4.42
N ASN A 120 2.84 -22.49 4.26
CA ASN A 120 1.76 -22.69 5.21
C ASN A 120 2.28 -23.33 6.53
N ALA A 121 1.37 -23.60 7.48
CA ALA A 121 1.70 -24.19 8.78
C ALA A 121 2.29 -25.61 8.71
N TYR A 122 2.08 -26.31 7.59
CA TYR A 122 2.59 -27.65 7.34
C TYR A 122 3.96 -27.63 6.64
N GLY A 123 4.54 -26.45 6.39
CA GLY A 123 5.82 -26.31 5.70
C GLY A 123 5.73 -26.44 4.18
N GLU A 124 4.52 -26.44 3.60
CA GLU A 124 4.32 -26.53 2.15
C GLU A 124 4.42 -25.13 1.51
N ASP A 125 5.08 -25.01 0.37
CA ASP A 125 5.03 -23.82 -0.48
C ASP A 125 3.58 -23.62 -0.96
N TYR A 126 2.92 -22.60 -0.42
CA TYR A 126 1.51 -22.34 -0.69
C TYR A 126 1.26 -21.93 -2.14
N MET A 127 2.24 -21.32 -2.81
CA MET A 127 2.10 -20.94 -4.22
C MET A 127 2.14 -22.19 -5.08
N ALA A 128 3.17 -23.03 -4.91
CA ALA A 128 3.31 -24.26 -5.69
C ALA A 128 2.10 -25.18 -5.51
N ARG A 129 1.65 -25.37 -4.26
CA ARG A 129 0.51 -26.22 -3.92
C ARG A 129 -0.80 -25.77 -4.58
N ASN A 130 -1.05 -24.46 -4.65
CA ASN A 130 -2.32 -23.92 -5.17
C ASN A 130 -2.26 -23.51 -6.63
N TRP A 131 -1.11 -23.64 -7.31
CA TRP A 131 -0.90 -22.99 -8.60
C TRP A 131 -1.83 -23.50 -9.70
N ASP A 132 -2.02 -24.82 -9.78
CA ASP A 132 -2.91 -25.42 -10.78
C ASP A 132 -4.36 -25.00 -10.58
N ARG A 133 -4.79 -24.86 -9.32
CA ARG A 133 -6.11 -24.34 -8.96
C ARG A 133 -6.25 -22.88 -9.37
N VAL A 134 -5.26 -22.03 -9.07
CA VAL A 134 -5.27 -20.60 -9.46
C VAL A 134 -5.34 -20.45 -10.98
N LYS A 135 -4.56 -21.24 -11.74
CA LYS A 135 -4.61 -21.25 -13.21
C LYS A 135 -5.97 -21.64 -13.75
N LYS A 136 -6.61 -22.64 -13.16
CA LYS A 136 -7.95 -23.10 -13.55
C LYS A 136 -9.03 -22.05 -13.25
N GLU A 137 -8.94 -21.35 -12.12
CA GLU A 137 -9.89 -20.33 -11.73
C GLU A 137 -9.74 -19.03 -12.55
N TYR A 138 -8.51 -18.70 -12.98
CA TYR A 138 -8.21 -17.45 -13.70
C TYR A 138 -7.40 -17.69 -14.99
N PRO A 139 -8.00 -18.34 -16.01
CA PRO A 139 -7.33 -18.59 -17.27
C PRO A 139 -6.96 -17.28 -17.98
N GLY A 140 -5.78 -17.24 -18.61
CA GLY A 140 -5.25 -16.06 -19.33
C GLY A 140 -4.67 -14.95 -18.44
N TYR A 141 -4.92 -14.99 -17.13
CA TYR A 141 -4.30 -14.06 -16.16
C TYR A 141 -3.15 -14.70 -15.38
N ALA A 142 -3.07 -16.03 -15.38
CA ALA A 142 -2.11 -16.80 -14.59
C ALA A 142 -0.81 -17.16 -15.33
N ASP A 143 -0.61 -16.70 -16.56
CA ASP A 143 0.64 -16.96 -17.32
C ASP A 143 1.85 -16.23 -16.70
N SER A 144 1.59 -15.09 -16.06
CA SER A 144 2.53 -14.41 -15.16
C SER A 144 1.76 -13.92 -13.93
N PRO A 145 1.92 -14.56 -12.76
CA PRO A 145 1.06 -14.27 -11.61
C PRO A 145 1.23 -12.83 -11.11
N GLY A 146 0.20 -12.02 -11.31
CA GLY A 146 0.08 -10.72 -10.64
C GLY A 146 0.07 -10.86 -9.11
N THR A 147 0.32 -9.76 -8.41
CA THR A 147 0.31 -9.72 -6.93
C THR A 147 -1.03 -10.21 -6.35
N CYS A 148 -2.15 -9.91 -7.02
CA CYS A 148 -3.47 -10.37 -6.61
C CYS A 148 -3.62 -11.90 -6.65
N LEU A 149 -3.06 -12.58 -7.66
CA LEU A 149 -3.11 -14.05 -7.76
C LEU A 149 -2.21 -14.72 -6.72
N ARG A 150 -1.07 -14.10 -6.38
CA ARG A 150 -0.23 -14.55 -5.27
C ARG A 150 -0.96 -14.44 -3.92
N ASN A 151 -1.65 -13.32 -3.69
CA ASN A 151 -2.50 -13.17 -2.51
C ASN A 151 -3.64 -14.20 -2.49
N HIS A 152 -4.25 -14.47 -3.64
CA HIS A 152 -5.35 -15.44 -3.74
C HIS A 152 -4.91 -16.83 -3.31
N ALA A 153 -3.73 -17.30 -3.75
CA ALA A 153 -3.14 -18.56 -3.29
C ALA A 153 -2.97 -18.60 -1.77
N ALA A 154 -2.47 -17.52 -1.15
CA ALA A 154 -2.37 -17.43 0.31
C ALA A 154 -3.75 -17.42 1.00
N ILE A 155 -4.76 -16.77 0.40
CA ILE A 155 -6.13 -16.73 0.93
C ILE A 155 -6.79 -18.11 0.91
N ILE A 156 -6.51 -18.94 -0.10
CA ILE A 156 -6.99 -20.34 -0.15
C ILE A 156 -6.51 -21.10 1.10
N GLU A 157 -5.21 -21.08 1.40
CA GLU A 157 -4.66 -21.73 2.59
C GLU A 157 -5.29 -21.21 3.89
N MET A 158 -5.46 -19.89 4.02
CA MET A 158 -6.06 -19.29 5.21
C MET A 158 -7.53 -19.71 5.39
N ARG A 159 -8.30 -19.82 4.30
CA ARG A 159 -9.71 -20.28 4.33
C ARG A 159 -9.84 -21.76 4.66
N GLU A 160 -8.88 -22.56 4.24
CA GLU A 160 -8.83 -24.00 4.51
C GLU A 160 -8.23 -24.33 5.89
N GLY A 161 -7.94 -23.32 6.72
CA GLY A 161 -7.40 -23.50 8.06
C GLY A 161 -5.94 -23.97 8.10
N ARG A 162 -5.19 -23.75 7.02
CA ARG A 162 -3.78 -24.17 6.88
C ARG A 162 -2.77 -23.06 7.19
N GLY A 163 -3.26 -21.89 7.59
CA GLY A 163 -2.41 -20.82 8.13
C GLY A 163 -1.77 -21.20 9.49
N PRO A 164 -0.81 -20.41 9.98
CA PRO A 164 -0.31 -19.15 9.40
C PRO A 164 0.55 -19.34 8.14
N ILE A 165 0.61 -18.30 7.31
CA ILE A 165 1.62 -18.19 6.26
C ILE A 165 2.88 -17.58 6.89
N MET A 166 3.97 -18.35 6.89
CA MET A 166 5.22 -18.02 7.56
C MET A 166 6.31 -17.76 6.53
N MET A 167 6.97 -16.61 6.63
CA MET A 167 8.19 -16.32 5.87
C MET A 167 9.40 -16.79 6.68
N HIS A 168 10.19 -17.70 6.11
CA HIS A 168 11.34 -18.31 6.78
C HIS A 168 12.61 -17.48 6.55
N THR A 169 12.68 -16.34 7.25
CA THR A 169 13.86 -15.46 7.22
C THR A 169 15.09 -16.14 7.85
N ASP A 170 14.88 -16.95 8.88
CA ASP A 170 15.87 -17.79 9.54
C ASP A 170 16.55 -18.75 8.54
N LYS A 171 15.76 -19.48 7.74
CA LYS A 171 16.30 -20.42 6.74
C LYS A 171 17.01 -19.70 5.60
N ALA A 172 16.47 -18.55 5.18
CA ALA A 172 17.08 -17.72 4.15
C ALA A 172 18.48 -17.24 4.59
N MET A 173 18.59 -16.70 5.80
CA MET A 173 19.85 -16.22 6.36
C MET A 173 20.84 -17.36 6.63
N ALA A 174 20.37 -18.49 7.14
CA ALA A 174 21.22 -19.68 7.34
C ALA A 174 21.83 -20.16 6.02
N LYS A 175 21.03 -20.19 4.94
CA LYS A 175 21.51 -20.60 3.62
C LYS A 175 22.52 -19.62 3.02
N LEU A 176 22.30 -18.33 3.18
CA LEU A 176 23.27 -17.31 2.75
C LEU A 176 24.58 -17.41 3.54
N ALA A 177 24.53 -17.82 4.81
CA ALA A 177 25.70 -17.99 5.64
C ALA A 177 26.60 -19.16 5.23
N GLU A 178 26.10 -20.09 4.41
CA GLU A 178 26.91 -21.17 3.83
C GLU A 178 27.87 -20.64 2.74
N THR A 179 27.52 -19.54 2.06
CA THR A 179 28.27 -19.04 0.91
C THR A 179 28.97 -17.71 1.15
N LEU A 180 28.46 -16.89 2.07
CA LEU A 180 28.98 -15.55 2.35
C LEU A 180 29.92 -15.53 3.56
N SER A 181 30.93 -14.65 3.52
CA SER A 181 31.77 -14.38 4.68
C SER A 181 31.00 -13.67 5.79
N LYS A 182 31.51 -13.72 7.03
CA LYS A 182 30.93 -12.99 8.17
C LYS A 182 30.75 -11.49 7.92
N LYS A 183 31.65 -10.87 7.16
CA LYS A 183 31.59 -9.44 6.83
C LYS A 183 30.46 -9.14 5.84
N GLU A 184 30.32 -9.97 4.81
CA GLU A 184 29.26 -9.84 3.81
C GLU A 184 27.89 -10.11 4.43
N LEU A 185 27.77 -11.12 5.29
CA LEU A 185 26.52 -11.40 6.03
C LEU A 185 26.09 -10.21 6.88
N LYS A 186 27.02 -9.60 7.62
CA LYS A 186 26.72 -8.43 8.45
C LYS A 186 26.29 -7.22 7.62
N HIS A 187 26.88 -7.04 6.44
CA HIS A 187 26.47 -5.97 5.52
C HIS A 187 25.07 -6.23 4.97
N LEU A 188 24.80 -7.44 4.51
CA LEU A 188 23.50 -7.83 3.98
C LEU A 188 22.39 -7.78 5.04
N GLU A 189 22.71 -8.13 6.28
CA GLU A 189 21.80 -7.95 7.43
C GLU A 189 21.44 -6.47 7.61
N ALA A 190 22.43 -5.56 7.50
CA ALA A 190 22.17 -4.12 7.57
C ALA A 190 21.23 -3.66 6.44
N GLU A 191 21.44 -4.12 5.21
CA GLU A 191 20.52 -3.84 4.08
C GLU A 191 19.11 -4.37 4.35
N ALA A 192 18.99 -5.56 4.96
CA ALA A 192 17.69 -6.11 5.36
C ALA A 192 16.96 -5.22 6.38
N TRP A 193 17.70 -4.65 7.33
CA TRP A 193 17.17 -3.73 8.33
C TRP A 193 16.83 -2.36 7.75
N GLU A 194 17.66 -1.84 6.85
CA GLU A 194 17.40 -0.57 6.14
C GLU A 194 16.07 -0.63 5.35
N ASP A 195 15.71 -1.78 4.77
CA ASP A 195 14.38 -1.97 4.13
C ASP A 195 13.23 -1.62 5.11
N PHE A 196 13.36 -1.92 6.40
CA PHE A 196 12.37 -1.53 7.41
C PHE A 196 12.54 -0.09 7.92
N LEU A 197 13.77 0.38 8.07
CA LEU A 197 14.06 1.66 8.72
C LEU A 197 13.85 2.87 7.79
N ASP A 198 14.12 2.71 6.49
CA ASP A 198 14.12 3.81 5.53
C ASP A 198 12.73 4.11 4.92
N MET A 199 11.77 3.20 5.10
CA MET A 199 10.42 3.30 4.49
C MET A 199 9.37 3.96 5.40
N CYS A 200 9.76 4.74 6.41
CA CYS A 200 8.85 5.42 7.34
C CYS A 200 8.23 6.71 6.78
#